data_AF-A0A817GX23-F1
#
_entry.id   AF-A0A817GX23-F1
#
_cell.length_a   1.000
_cell.length_b   1.000
_cell.length_c   1.000
_cell.angle_alpha   90.00
_cell.angle_beta   90.00
_cell.angle_gamma   90.00
#
_symmetry.space_group_name_H-M   'P 1'
#
loop_
_entity.id
_entity.type
_entity.pdbx_description
1 polymer ?
#
loop_
_entity_poly.entity_id
_entity_poly.type
_entity_poly.pdbx_seq_one_letter_code
_entity_poly.pdbx_strand_id
1 'polypeptide(L)'
;MRHGVHMVKCNINNREECCRAFAGAYGVYAITNYWNATDGDEYKQALNLIEAARVANVQHFITSGIPDTAVFEKNQFDLPLHCICIPFYDVHDTGKVVRECFQHPERWGHGQTVPIAAEQLTMEEICATIREVSGKDIRFVPLSCNEALVKLHRETVDNLRWYNDFGSIDERQAEKTKEIYGKMKTFAEWVRETQWLME
;
A
#
# COMPACT_ATOMS: atom_id res chain seq x y z
N MET A 1 19.71 -1.76 -18.63
CA MET A 1 20.42 -2.92 -18.04
C MET A 1 20.04 -2.98 -16.56
N ARG A 2 19.59 -4.12 -16.04
CA ARG A 2 19.21 -4.25 -14.61
C ARG A 2 20.49 -4.34 -13.75
N HIS A 3 20.59 -3.48 -12.75
CA HIS A 3 21.76 -3.23 -11.89
C HIS A 3 22.18 -4.44 -11.03
N GLY A 4 22.89 -5.43 -11.58
CA GLY A 4 23.45 -6.54 -10.79
C GLY A 4 22.41 -7.48 -10.15
N VAL A 5 21.18 -7.48 -10.65
CA VAL A 5 20.08 -8.32 -10.14
C VAL A 5 20.10 -9.68 -10.83
N HIS A 6 20.14 -10.76 -10.05
CA HIS A 6 19.94 -12.12 -10.55
C HIS A 6 18.45 -12.41 -10.71
N MET A 7 18.00 -12.72 -11.92
CA MET A 7 16.60 -13.00 -12.21
C MET A 7 16.32 -14.50 -12.19
N VAL A 8 15.28 -14.91 -11.47
CA VAL A 8 14.78 -16.29 -11.42
C VAL A 8 13.32 -16.29 -11.86
N LYS A 9 12.95 -17.24 -12.72
CA LYS A 9 11.55 -17.43 -13.11
C LYS A 9 10.77 -18.09 -11.98
N CYS A 10 9.62 -17.52 -11.64
CA CYS A 10 8.71 -18.07 -10.64
C CYS A 10 7.26 -17.67 -10.92
N ASN A 11 6.35 -18.64 -10.99
CA ASN A 11 4.92 -18.42 -10.86
C ASN A 11 4.50 -18.59 -9.41
N ILE A 12 3.98 -17.55 -8.78
CA ILE A 12 3.59 -17.58 -7.35
C ILE A 12 2.39 -18.47 -7.03
N ASN A 13 1.67 -18.95 -8.06
CA ASN A 13 0.66 -20.00 -7.92
C ASN A 13 1.28 -21.41 -7.81
N ASN A 14 2.57 -21.57 -8.09
CA ASN A 14 3.30 -22.83 -8.01
C ASN A 14 4.28 -22.81 -6.83
N ARG A 15 3.91 -23.49 -5.75
CA ARG A 15 4.73 -23.58 -4.54
C ARG A 15 6.17 -24.04 -4.79
N GLU A 16 6.38 -25.04 -5.65
CA GLU A 16 7.72 -25.57 -5.89
C GLU A 16 8.62 -24.55 -6.60
N GLU A 17 8.06 -23.73 -7.48
CA GLU A 17 8.78 -22.62 -8.09
C GLU A 17 9.15 -21.56 -7.04
N CYS A 18 8.25 -21.23 -6.11
CA CYS A 18 8.54 -20.32 -5.00
C CYS A 18 9.70 -20.84 -4.13
N CYS A 19 9.67 -22.13 -3.75
CA CYS A 19 10.75 -22.74 -2.96
C CYS A 19 12.11 -22.65 -3.68
N ARG A 20 12.16 -22.91 -4.98
CA ARG A 20 13.38 -22.77 -5.78
C ARG A 20 13.84 -21.32 -5.87
N ALA A 21 12.92 -20.38 -6.02
CA ALA A 21 13.25 -18.95 -6.11
C ALA A 21 13.84 -18.41 -4.80
N PHE A 22 13.45 -18.96 -3.65
CA PHE A 22 13.90 -18.48 -2.32
C PHE A 22 15.14 -19.20 -1.81
N ALA A 23 15.62 -20.24 -2.50
CA ALA A 23 16.78 -21.01 -2.06
C ALA A 23 18.02 -20.13 -1.85
N GLY A 24 18.53 -20.12 -0.62
CA GLY A 24 19.71 -19.33 -0.23
C GLY A 24 19.43 -17.84 0.05
N ALA A 25 18.19 -17.38 -0.02
CA ALA A 25 17.83 -16.02 0.31
C ALA A 25 17.89 -15.79 1.84
N TYR A 26 18.52 -14.70 2.27
CA TYR A 26 18.47 -14.25 3.66
C TYR A 26 17.10 -13.68 4.02
N GLY A 27 16.57 -12.82 3.15
CA GLY A 27 15.31 -12.13 3.35
C GLY A 27 14.45 -12.14 2.08
N VAL A 28 13.14 -12.03 2.26
CA VAL A 28 12.16 -12.01 1.17
C VAL A 28 11.20 -10.84 1.38
N TYR A 29 11.01 -10.04 0.33
CA TYR A 29 9.91 -9.09 0.25
C TYR A 29 8.85 -9.63 -0.71
N ALA A 30 7.65 -9.91 -0.18
CA ALA A 30 6.56 -10.57 -0.88
C ALA A 30 5.38 -9.62 -1.10
N ILE A 31 4.85 -9.59 -2.32
CA ILE A 31 3.64 -8.85 -2.69
C ILE A 31 2.76 -9.76 -3.54
N THR A 32 1.46 -9.76 -3.26
CA THR A 32 0.41 -10.33 -4.11
C THR A 32 -0.37 -9.22 -4.80
N ASN A 33 -1.07 -9.55 -5.89
CA ASN A 33 -1.88 -8.59 -6.62
C ASN A 33 -3.31 -9.10 -6.75
N TYR A 34 -4.18 -8.64 -5.87
CA TYR A 34 -5.63 -8.86 -5.90
C TYR A 34 -6.24 -8.65 -7.30
N TRP A 35 -5.85 -7.59 -8.01
CA TRP A 35 -6.45 -7.21 -9.30
C TRP A 35 -6.15 -8.18 -10.45
N ASN A 36 -5.10 -9.01 -10.30
CA ASN A 36 -4.72 -10.02 -11.27
C ASN A 36 -5.00 -11.45 -10.79
N ALA A 37 -5.50 -11.61 -9.56
CA ALA A 37 -5.88 -12.89 -8.99
C ALA A 37 -7.37 -13.17 -9.33
N THR A 38 -7.73 -14.44 -9.50
CA THR A 38 -9.15 -14.79 -9.40
C THR A 38 -9.56 -14.84 -7.93
N ASP A 39 -10.85 -14.71 -7.62
CA ASP A 39 -11.34 -14.69 -6.24
C ASP A 39 -10.76 -15.86 -5.42
N GLY A 40 -10.08 -15.53 -4.31
CA GLY A 40 -9.44 -16.49 -3.41
C GLY A 40 -8.04 -16.97 -3.82
N ASP A 41 -7.51 -16.57 -4.99
CA ASP A 41 -6.16 -16.94 -5.40
C ASP A 41 -5.07 -16.13 -4.70
N GLU A 42 -5.33 -14.87 -4.33
CA GLU A 42 -4.37 -14.05 -3.59
C GLU A 42 -3.98 -14.70 -2.25
N TYR A 43 -4.95 -15.24 -1.52
CA TYR A 43 -4.70 -15.96 -0.28
C TYR A 43 -3.82 -17.21 -0.51
N LYS A 44 -4.10 -17.99 -1.56
CA LYS A 44 -3.28 -19.16 -1.92
C LYS A 44 -1.86 -18.75 -2.31
N GLN A 45 -1.70 -17.65 -3.04
CA GLN A 45 -0.39 -17.12 -3.42
C GLN A 45 0.40 -16.69 -2.18
N ALA A 46 -0.22 -15.97 -1.24
CA ALA A 46 0.40 -15.60 0.02
C ALA A 46 0.86 -16.84 0.81
N LEU A 47 0.01 -17.87 0.90
CA LEU A 47 0.39 -19.14 1.54
C LEU A 47 1.58 -19.81 0.86
N ASN A 48 1.60 -19.87 -0.48
CA ASN A 48 2.75 -20.42 -1.22
C ASN A 48 4.06 -19.68 -0.91
N LEU A 49 4.01 -18.35 -0.81
CA LEU A 49 5.17 -17.52 -0.50
C LEU A 49 5.66 -17.75 0.94
N ILE A 50 4.74 -17.82 1.90
CA ILE A 50 5.05 -18.10 3.31
C ILE A 50 5.65 -19.51 3.47
N GLU A 51 5.03 -20.52 2.85
CA GLU A 51 5.54 -21.90 2.87
C GLU A 51 6.95 -21.98 2.26
N ALA A 52 7.16 -21.33 1.12
CA ALA A 52 8.47 -21.29 0.48
C ALA A 52 9.54 -20.62 1.35
N ALA A 53 9.19 -19.52 2.02
CA ALA A 53 10.10 -18.83 2.93
C ALA A 53 10.49 -19.73 4.11
N ARG A 54 9.52 -20.46 4.66
CA ARG A 54 9.76 -21.44 5.73
C ARG A 54 10.68 -22.57 5.27
N VAL A 55 10.44 -23.14 4.10
CA VAL A 55 11.25 -24.23 3.53
C VAL A 55 12.68 -23.78 3.24
N ALA A 56 12.86 -22.56 2.71
CA ALA A 56 14.16 -21.99 2.40
C ALA A 56 14.90 -21.45 3.64
N ASN A 57 14.30 -21.54 4.84
CA ASN A 57 14.84 -21.00 6.08
C ASN A 57 15.19 -19.50 5.98
N VAL A 58 14.29 -18.72 5.34
CA VAL A 58 14.41 -17.27 5.24
C VAL A 58 14.38 -16.67 6.64
N GLN A 59 15.33 -15.78 6.92
CA GLN A 59 15.51 -15.17 8.24
C GLN A 59 14.60 -13.97 8.46
N HIS A 60 14.30 -13.22 7.40
CA HIS A 60 13.42 -12.06 7.46
C HIS A 60 12.42 -12.07 6.30
N PHE A 61 11.14 -12.22 6.61
CA PHE A 61 10.06 -12.18 5.64
C PHE A 61 9.23 -10.91 5.84
N ILE A 62 9.19 -10.05 4.83
CA ILE A 62 8.41 -8.82 4.80
C ILE A 62 7.32 -9.01 3.75
N THR A 63 6.07 -8.78 4.11
CA THR A 63 4.95 -8.83 3.17
C THR A 63 4.22 -7.50 3.14
N SER A 64 3.76 -7.10 1.94
CA SER A 64 2.83 -5.97 1.82
C SER A 64 1.42 -6.47 2.05
N GLY A 65 0.68 -5.82 2.93
CA GLY A 65 -0.70 -6.17 3.24
C GLY A 65 -1.50 -4.96 3.68
N ILE A 66 -2.82 -5.11 3.68
CA ILE A 66 -3.79 -4.17 4.22
C ILE A 66 -4.64 -4.92 5.26
N PRO A 67 -5.16 -4.24 6.31
CA PRO A 67 -6.05 -4.91 7.26
C PRO A 67 -7.30 -5.45 6.60
N ASP A 68 -7.86 -6.49 7.21
CA ASP A 68 -9.15 -7.03 6.80
C ASP A 68 -10.28 -6.06 7.18
N THR A 69 -10.92 -5.50 6.17
CA THR A 69 -12.03 -4.55 6.33
C THR A 69 -13.34 -5.24 6.72
N ALA A 70 -13.43 -6.58 6.62
CA ALA A 70 -14.64 -7.35 6.95
C ALA A 70 -14.89 -7.48 8.47
N VAL A 71 -13.95 -7.05 9.31
CA VAL A 71 -13.97 -7.25 10.77
C VAL A 71 -14.73 -6.12 11.51
N PHE A 72 -15.19 -5.08 10.82
CA PHE A 72 -15.87 -3.94 11.44
C PHE A 72 -17.37 -3.90 11.07
N GLU A 73 -18.22 -3.91 12.09
CA GLU A 73 -19.65 -4.20 11.95
C GLU A 73 -20.41 -3.23 11.02
N LYS A 74 -21.20 -3.85 10.13
CA LYS A 74 -22.17 -3.22 9.24
C LYS A 74 -23.32 -2.66 10.06
N ASN A 75 -23.56 -1.34 10.03
CA ASN A 75 -24.89 -0.70 9.98
C ASN A 75 -24.80 0.83 10.18
N GLN A 76 -24.40 1.58 9.16
CA GLN A 76 -24.79 2.98 8.96
C GLN A 76 -24.52 3.41 7.51
N PHE A 77 -25.32 4.34 6.98
CA PHE A 77 -25.24 4.81 5.58
C PHE A 77 -25.15 6.34 5.55
N ASP A 78 -24.05 6.84 4.96
CA ASP A 78 -23.94 7.96 4.03
C ASP A 78 -22.54 7.90 3.36
N LEU A 79 -22.44 8.08 2.03
CA LEU A 79 -21.15 8.43 1.35
C LEU A 79 -21.32 9.82 0.78
N PRO A 80 -20.39 10.73 1.09
CA PRO A 80 -19.09 10.83 0.42
C PRO A 80 -17.91 10.98 1.40
N LEU A 81 -16.65 10.90 0.93
CA LEU A 81 -15.48 11.32 1.70
C LEU A 81 -15.71 12.74 2.25
N HIS A 82 -16.12 12.87 3.50
CA HIS A 82 -16.27 14.16 4.16
C HIS A 82 -15.09 14.32 5.12
N CYS A 83 -14.10 15.13 4.73
CA CYS A 83 -13.07 15.67 5.64
C CYS A 83 -12.21 14.63 6.38
N ILE A 84 -12.02 13.42 5.84
CA ILE A 84 -11.18 12.40 6.46
C ILE A 84 -9.82 12.32 5.78
N CYS A 85 -8.77 12.27 6.58
CA CYS A 85 -7.40 12.17 6.11
C CYS A 85 -7.10 10.75 5.61
N ILE A 86 -6.58 10.66 4.40
CA ILE A 86 -6.15 9.40 3.80
C ILE A 86 -4.62 9.31 3.89
N PRO A 87 -4.04 8.18 4.34
CA PRO A 87 -2.61 7.97 4.27
C PRO A 87 -2.16 7.89 2.82
N PHE A 88 -1.23 8.75 2.43
CA PHE A 88 -0.69 8.86 1.08
C PHE A 88 0.83 8.74 1.09
N TYR A 89 1.37 8.08 0.06
CA TYR A 89 2.81 8.02 -0.17
C TYR A 89 3.12 7.68 -1.64
N ASP A 90 4.35 7.96 -2.08
CA ASP A 90 4.85 7.53 -3.38
C ASP A 90 5.30 6.05 -3.32
N VAL A 91 4.75 5.20 -4.20
CA VAL A 91 5.13 3.78 -4.33
C VAL A 91 6.64 3.57 -4.54
N HIS A 92 7.35 4.55 -5.10
CA HIS A 92 8.80 4.50 -5.25
C HIS A 92 9.57 4.56 -3.92
N ASP A 93 8.93 4.98 -2.83
CA ASP A 93 9.52 4.95 -1.49
C ASP A 93 9.35 3.63 -0.77
N THR A 94 8.47 2.73 -1.23
CA THR A 94 8.28 1.40 -0.63
C THR A 94 9.60 0.65 -0.50
N GLY A 95 10.40 0.63 -1.57
CA GLY A 95 11.70 -0.05 -1.56
C GLY A 95 12.69 0.55 -0.55
N LYS A 96 12.56 1.83 -0.22
CA LYS A 96 13.41 2.52 0.75
C LYS A 96 13.00 2.13 2.17
N VAL A 97 11.70 2.11 2.48
CA VAL A 97 11.17 1.63 3.77
C VAL A 97 11.50 0.15 3.98
N VAL A 98 11.25 -0.70 2.98
CA VAL A 98 11.55 -2.14 3.04
C VAL A 98 13.05 -2.39 3.28
N ARG A 99 13.93 -1.57 2.68
CA ARG A 99 15.37 -1.65 2.95
C ARG A 99 15.69 -1.39 4.42
N GLU A 100 15.12 -0.34 5.02
CA GLU A 100 15.33 -0.04 6.45
C GLU A 100 14.85 -1.19 7.33
N CYS A 101 13.71 -1.82 6.99
CA CYS A 101 13.23 -3.01 7.69
C CYS A 101 14.23 -4.18 7.60
N PHE A 102 14.80 -4.45 6.42
CA PHE A 102 15.83 -5.49 6.29
C PHE A 102 17.14 -5.17 7.00
N GLN A 103 17.53 -3.90 7.08
CA GLN A 103 18.76 -3.46 7.75
C GLN A 103 18.66 -3.48 9.27
N HIS A 104 17.44 -3.39 9.81
CA HIS A 104 17.15 -3.34 11.25
C HIS A 104 16.12 -4.41 11.66
N PRO A 105 16.39 -5.71 11.45
CA PRO A 105 15.46 -6.80 11.78
C PRO A 105 15.14 -6.89 13.28
N GLU A 106 16.03 -6.39 14.15
CA GLU A 106 15.81 -6.31 15.59
C GLU A 106 14.71 -5.31 15.99
N ARG A 107 14.47 -4.30 15.15
CA ARG A 107 13.43 -3.28 15.37
C ARG A 107 12.16 -3.60 14.60
N TRP A 108 12.29 -4.13 13.39
CA TRP A 108 11.18 -4.28 12.42
C TRP A 108 10.84 -5.73 12.06
N GLY A 109 11.50 -6.71 12.67
CA GLY A 109 11.18 -8.12 12.55
C GLY A 109 10.17 -8.61 13.60
N HIS A 110 10.14 -9.91 13.86
CA HIS A 110 9.38 -10.52 14.96
C HIS A 110 7.86 -10.23 14.96
N GLY A 111 7.24 -10.15 13.78
CA GLY A 111 5.79 -9.99 13.63
C GLY A 111 5.28 -8.56 13.82
N GLN A 112 6.16 -7.55 13.74
CA GLN A 112 5.75 -6.15 13.72
C GLN A 112 4.96 -5.81 12.44
N THR A 113 3.96 -4.95 12.59
CA THR A 113 3.27 -4.30 11.48
C THR A 113 3.84 -2.89 11.31
N VAL A 114 4.39 -2.63 10.14
CA VAL A 114 5.02 -1.35 9.79
C VAL A 114 4.05 -0.52 8.94
N PRO A 115 3.65 0.68 9.39
CA PRO A 115 2.88 1.59 8.55
C PRO A 115 3.75 2.16 7.42
N ILE A 116 3.11 2.49 6.30
CA ILE A 116 3.74 3.21 5.20
C ILE A 116 2.84 4.36 4.76
N ALA A 117 3.19 5.56 5.20
CA ALA A 117 2.55 6.81 4.80
C ALA A 117 3.60 7.92 4.81
N ALA A 118 3.58 8.78 3.80
CA ALA A 118 4.36 10.01 3.79
C ALA A 118 3.61 11.12 4.54
N GLU A 119 2.32 11.23 4.24
CA GLU A 119 1.42 12.26 4.75
C GLU A 119 0.02 11.66 4.95
N GLN A 120 -0.81 12.36 5.72
CA GLN A 120 -2.25 12.06 5.82
C GLN A 120 -2.99 13.30 5.37
N LEU A 121 -3.70 13.19 4.25
CA LEU A 121 -4.28 14.34 3.56
C LEU A 121 -5.77 14.14 3.33
N THR A 122 -6.54 15.20 3.54
CA THR A 122 -7.93 15.30 3.09
C THR A 122 -7.99 15.54 1.58
N MET A 123 -9.15 15.30 0.97
CA MET A 123 -9.36 15.59 -0.46
C MET A 123 -9.22 17.09 -0.77
N GLU A 124 -9.61 17.93 0.18
CA GLU A 124 -9.46 19.38 0.12
C GLU A 124 -7.99 19.80 0.12
N GLU A 125 -7.15 19.21 0.98
CA GLU A 125 -5.70 19.45 1.01
C GLU A 125 -4.99 18.93 -0.25
N ILE A 126 -5.41 17.78 -0.76
CA ILE A 126 -4.95 17.25 -2.05
C ILE A 126 -5.26 18.26 -3.16
N CYS A 127 -6.51 18.72 -3.26
CA CYS A 127 -6.90 19.73 -4.25
C CYS A 127 -6.14 21.04 -4.06
N ALA A 128 -5.96 21.51 -2.82
CA ALA A 128 -5.19 22.71 -2.52
C ALA A 128 -3.73 22.58 -2.98
N THR A 129 -3.09 21.43 -2.73
CA THR A 129 -1.71 21.16 -3.16
C THR A 129 -1.60 21.16 -4.68
N ILE A 130 -2.54 20.52 -5.39
CA ILE A 130 -2.55 20.53 -6.85
C ILE A 130 -2.71 21.96 -7.38
N ARG A 131 -3.63 22.76 -6.81
CA ARG A 131 -3.82 24.16 -7.19
C ARG A 131 -2.54 24.97 -7.00
N GLU A 132 -1.85 24.79 -5.87
CA GLU A 132 -0.60 25.48 -5.56
C GLU A 132 0.53 25.08 -6.53
N VAL A 133 0.69 23.79 -6.80
CA VAL A 133 1.79 23.27 -7.62
C VAL A 133 1.57 23.51 -9.11
N SER A 134 0.34 23.30 -9.60
CA SER A 134 0.02 23.33 -11.03
C SER A 134 -0.60 24.63 -11.52
N GLY A 135 -1.13 25.46 -10.61
CA GLY A 135 -1.92 26.64 -10.96
C GLY A 135 -3.30 26.34 -11.56
N LYS A 136 -3.70 25.07 -11.67
CA LYS A 136 -5.02 24.69 -12.21
C LYS A 136 -6.12 24.86 -11.19
N ASP A 137 -7.29 25.29 -11.64
CA ASP A 137 -8.49 25.35 -10.80
C ASP A 137 -9.14 23.97 -10.70
N ILE A 138 -8.83 23.25 -9.62
CA ILE A 138 -9.39 21.94 -9.30
C ILE A 138 -10.12 22.00 -7.95
N ARG A 139 -11.26 21.30 -7.90
CA ARG A 139 -12.07 21.17 -6.69
C ARG A 139 -12.50 19.72 -6.49
N PHE A 140 -12.57 19.32 -5.24
CA PHE A 140 -13.18 18.06 -4.86
C PHE A 140 -14.70 18.18 -5.02
N VAL A 141 -15.32 17.18 -5.67
CA VAL A 141 -16.77 17.06 -5.77
C VAL A 141 -17.14 15.70 -5.18
N PRO A 142 -17.77 15.67 -3.99
CA PRO A 142 -18.21 14.42 -3.38
C PRO A 142 -19.23 13.69 -4.27
N LEU A 143 -19.16 12.36 -4.29
CA LEU A 143 -20.13 11.50 -4.98
C LEU A 143 -20.94 10.70 -3.96
N SER A 144 -22.24 10.51 -4.22
CA SER A 144 -23.06 9.54 -3.48
C SER A 144 -22.58 8.11 -3.73
N CYS A 145 -22.95 7.16 -2.86
CA CYS A 145 -22.67 5.73 -3.04
C CYS A 145 -23.06 5.24 -4.45
N ASN A 146 -24.27 5.62 -4.90
CA ASN A 146 -24.82 5.14 -6.15
C ASN A 146 -24.03 5.69 -7.35
N GLU A 147 -23.65 6.97 -7.31
CA GLU A 147 -22.81 7.57 -8.35
C GLU A 147 -21.40 6.97 -8.37
N ALA A 148 -20.83 6.69 -7.19
CA ALA A 148 -19.53 6.03 -7.06
C ALA A 148 -19.55 4.60 -7.63
N LEU A 149 -20.59 3.81 -7.31
CA LEU A 149 -20.75 2.44 -7.82
C LEU A 149 -20.96 2.36 -9.34
N VAL A 150 -21.44 3.44 -9.97
CA VAL A 150 -21.52 3.54 -11.43
C VAL A 150 -20.15 3.82 -12.06
N LYS A 151 -19.25 4.51 -11.35
CA LYS A 151 -17.97 5.01 -11.88
C LYS A 151 -16.75 4.19 -11.47
N LEU A 152 -16.81 3.51 -10.33
CA LEU A 152 -15.69 2.84 -9.68
C LEU A 152 -16.02 1.36 -9.45
N HIS A 153 -14.98 0.54 -9.33
CA HIS A 153 -15.13 -0.84 -8.92
C HIS A 153 -15.73 -0.92 -7.50
N ARG A 154 -16.61 -1.91 -7.25
CA ARG A 154 -17.27 -2.09 -5.94
C ARG A 154 -16.27 -2.11 -4.79
N GLU A 155 -15.18 -2.86 -4.95
CA GLU A 155 -14.11 -2.96 -3.95
C GLU A 155 -13.52 -1.58 -3.60
N THR A 156 -13.31 -0.72 -4.60
CA THR A 156 -12.84 0.65 -4.37
C THR A 156 -13.86 1.46 -3.59
N VAL A 157 -15.15 1.33 -3.91
CA VAL A 157 -16.21 2.02 -3.18
C VAL A 157 -16.28 1.54 -1.72
N ASP A 158 -16.18 0.24 -1.49
CA ASP A 158 -16.23 -0.34 -0.15
C ASP A 158 -14.99 0.02 0.68
N ASN A 159 -13.81 0.13 0.07
CA ASN A 159 -12.61 0.65 0.73
C ASN A 159 -12.75 2.14 1.11
N LEU A 160 -13.29 2.97 0.21
CA LEU A 160 -13.54 4.38 0.51
C LEU A 160 -14.60 4.56 1.62
N ARG A 161 -15.60 3.67 1.67
CA ARG A 161 -16.55 3.60 2.80
C ARG A 161 -15.86 3.28 4.10
N TRP A 162 -14.96 2.30 4.10
CA TRP A 162 -14.22 1.93 5.30
C TRP A 162 -13.42 3.13 5.84
N TYR A 163 -12.71 3.85 4.98
CA TYR A 163 -12.04 5.09 5.40
C TYR A 163 -13.02 6.13 5.93
N ASN A 164 -14.23 6.24 5.37
CA ASN A 164 -15.22 7.19 5.85
C ASN A 164 -15.76 6.85 7.25
N ASP A 165 -15.99 5.57 7.50
CA ASP A 165 -16.60 5.11 8.76
C ASP A 165 -15.57 5.01 9.90
N PHE A 166 -14.32 4.67 9.56
CA PHE A 166 -13.28 4.34 10.55
C PHE A 166 -12.04 5.23 10.50
N GLY A 167 -11.88 6.08 9.48
CA GLY A 167 -10.68 6.88 9.28
C GLY A 167 -9.47 6.06 8.84
N SER A 168 -8.27 6.61 9.03
CA SER A 168 -7.03 5.84 8.93
C SER A 168 -6.95 4.84 10.09
N ILE A 169 -6.35 3.67 9.86
CA ILE A 169 -6.07 2.67 10.91
C ILE A 169 -5.33 3.28 12.10
N ASP A 170 -4.51 4.31 11.82
CA ASP A 170 -3.79 5.08 12.82
C ASP A 170 -3.51 6.47 12.26
N GLU A 171 -3.87 7.52 12.99
CA GLU A 171 -3.63 8.92 12.60
C GLU A 171 -2.15 9.32 12.72
N ARG A 172 -1.30 8.45 13.27
CA ARG A 172 0.14 8.69 13.39
C ARG A 172 0.97 7.87 12.40
N GLN A 173 0.38 7.36 11.33
CA GLN A 173 1.10 6.51 10.37
C GLN A 173 2.26 7.24 9.71
N ALA A 174 2.08 8.51 9.36
CA ALA A 174 3.13 9.32 8.74
C ALA A 174 4.30 9.54 9.72
N GLU A 175 4.02 9.88 10.98
CA GLU A 175 5.05 10.05 12.01
C GLU A 175 5.80 8.74 12.27
N LYS A 176 5.07 7.62 12.38
CA LYS A 176 5.69 6.30 12.57
C LYS A 176 6.53 5.89 11.37
N THR A 177 6.06 6.13 10.15
CA THR A 177 6.84 5.88 8.93
C THR A 177 8.11 6.73 8.92
N LYS A 178 8.05 7.97 9.40
CA LYS A 178 9.19 8.87 9.51
C LYS A 178 10.27 8.37 10.48
N GLU A 179 9.89 7.63 11.52
CA GLU A 179 10.83 6.95 12.43
C GLU A 179 11.62 5.83 11.74
N ILE A 180 11.06 5.26 10.67
CA ILE A 180 11.67 4.19 9.87
C ILE A 180 12.50 4.81 8.74
N TYR A 181 11.87 5.68 7.95
CA TYR A 181 12.48 6.35 6.81
C TYR A 181 11.98 7.80 6.73
N GLY A 182 12.76 8.73 7.29
CA GLY A 182 12.37 10.13 7.41
C GLY A 182 12.46 10.98 6.14
N LYS A 183 12.61 10.35 4.97
CA LYS A 183 12.80 11.03 3.67
C LYS A 183 11.76 10.56 2.64
N MET A 184 10.57 10.22 3.12
CA MET A 184 9.41 9.96 2.27
C MET A 184 9.14 11.22 1.42
N LYS A 185 8.82 11.01 0.15
CA LYS A 185 8.42 12.05 -0.78
C LYS A 185 7.04 12.56 -0.39
N THR A 186 6.91 13.87 -0.27
CA THR A 186 5.63 14.54 -0.04
C THR A 186 4.77 14.51 -1.31
N PHE A 187 3.46 14.66 -1.14
CA PHE A 187 2.52 14.76 -2.25
C PHE A 187 2.86 15.93 -3.17
N ALA A 188 3.25 17.09 -2.62
CA ALA A 188 3.64 18.25 -3.41
C ALA A 188 4.90 17.98 -4.27
N GLU A 189 5.90 17.29 -3.73
CA GLU A 189 7.08 16.87 -4.51
C GLU A 189 6.70 15.88 -5.61
N TRP A 190 5.82 14.93 -5.31
CA TRP A 190 5.33 13.96 -6.30
C TRP A 190 4.57 14.61 -7.45
N VAL A 191 3.67 15.57 -7.18
CA VAL A 191 2.94 16.31 -8.23
C VAL A 191 3.92 17.10 -9.10
N ARG A 192 4.92 17.77 -8.50
CA ARG A 192 5.96 18.50 -9.24
C ARG A 192 6.78 17.58 -10.14
N GLU A 193 7.16 16.41 -9.65
CA GLU A 193 8.00 15.48 -10.40
C GLU A 193 7.24 14.80 -11.53
N THR A 194 6.02 14.34 -11.26
CA THR A 194 5.21 13.59 -12.24
C THR A 194 4.49 14.47 -13.24
N GLN A 195 4.42 15.78 -12.98
CA GLN A 195 3.60 16.72 -13.75
C GLN A 195 2.13 16.28 -13.81
N TRP A 196 1.66 15.57 -12.77
CA TRP A 196 0.32 15.02 -12.75
C TRP A 196 -0.73 16.14 -12.84
N LEU A 197 -1.66 15.97 -13.78
CA LEU A 197 -2.69 16.96 -14.12
C LEU A 197 -2.11 18.33 -14.51
N MET A 198 -0.86 18.45 -14.98
CA MET A 198 -0.29 19.73 -15.41
C MET A 198 -0.49 20.03 -16.91
N GLU A 199 -1.02 19.08 -17.69
CA GLU A 199 -1.44 19.23 -19.11
C GLU A 199 -2.95 19.43 -19.27
#